data_AF-A0AAX4PHQ9-F1
#
_entry.id   AF-A0AAX4PHQ9-F1
#
_cell.length_a   1.000
_cell.length_b   1.000
_cell.length_c   1.000
_cell.angle_alpha   90.00
_cell.angle_beta   90.00
_cell.angle_gamma   90.00
#
_symmetry.space_group_name_H-M   'P 1'
#
loop_
_entity.id
_entity.type
_entity.pdbx_description
1 polymer ?
#
loop_
_entity_poly.entity_id
_entity_poly.type
_entity_poly.pdbx_seq_one_letter_code
_entity_poly.pdbx_strand_id
1 'polypeptide(L)'
;MPRVSRSREAARAEALRRETERRERSTALAQSRSAAADRDEVVHMMACDEPERTHVVYLPETESGWCLSSRSLSLVSREVLKFLLYMRGSLPHLYDAVAEAHYETAKEWTARRSRRGVDAPRAPQAPRPSSKVARFLQRADQVLGCLSEPNLFLGRAEGSDFEVLFVFGPSVRRPREAYLIRAQARAAGEEEPAVDRAARGLLTRVNRKLVTAIMEAEESRRGGGPSAGGRRGGALQRERNKGLGSNPKAHVLVRRREPAPIGAGFDGFFPQPGVDAEAMDPVVVELRLKSAEGGENASEGWGPWYQCSTVLGGIK
;
A
#
# COMPACT_ATOMS: atom_id res chain seq x y z
N MET A 1 16.67 45.52 -40.37
CA MET A 1 16.57 44.14 -39.84
C MET A 1 15.50 43.39 -40.65
N PRO A 2 15.87 42.58 -41.67
CA PRO A 2 14.88 41.86 -42.48
C PRO A 2 14.34 40.63 -41.73
N ARG A 3 13.01 40.50 -41.67
CA ARG A 3 12.30 39.35 -41.05
C ARG A 3 12.33 38.16 -41.99
N VAL A 4 13.01 37.08 -41.58
CA VAL A 4 13.04 35.80 -42.29
C VAL A 4 11.70 35.10 -42.14
N SER A 5 10.87 35.13 -43.19
CA SER A 5 9.65 34.32 -43.30
C SER A 5 10.03 32.87 -43.63
N ARG A 6 10.17 32.01 -42.60
CA ARG A 6 10.23 30.56 -42.80
C ARG A 6 8.88 30.09 -43.35
N SER A 7 8.88 29.41 -44.50
CA SER A 7 7.66 28.90 -45.14
C SER A 7 6.93 27.94 -44.20
N ARG A 8 5.61 28.04 -44.14
CA ARG A 8 4.74 27.16 -43.31
C ARG A 8 4.96 25.68 -43.57
N GLU A 9 5.42 25.33 -44.77
CA GLU A 9 5.74 23.96 -45.15
C GLU A 9 7.03 23.45 -44.49
N ALA A 10 8.06 24.28 -44.37
CA ALA A 10 9.29 23.92 -43.67
C ALA A 10 9.01 23.65 -42.17
N ALA A 11 8.12 24.44 -41.56
CA ALA A 11 7.72 24.24 -40.17
C ALA A 11 6.91 22.94 -39.96
N ARG A 12 6.07 22.55 -40.94
CA ARG A 12 5.29 21.30 -40.88
C ARG A 12 6.17 20.06 -41.08
N ALA A 13 7.15 20.13 -41.99
CA ALA A 13 8.09 19.04 -42.22
C ALA A 13 9.00 18.79 -41.00
N GLU A 14 9.44 19.86 -40.33
CA GLU A 14 10.25 19.75 -39.11
C GLU A 14 9.44 19.19 -37.92
N ALA A 15 8.15 19.55 -37.82
CA ALA A 15 7.26 19.02 -36.79
C ALA A 15 7.00 17.51 -36.95
N LEU A 16 6.74 17.05 -38.18
CA LEU A 16 6.55 15.62 -38.48
C LEU A 16 7.82 14.80 -38.18
N ARG A 17 9.01 15.32 -38.54
CA ARG A 17 10.28 14.66 -38.21
C ARG A 17 10.51 14.52 -36.70
N ARG A 18 10.16 15.53 -35.91
CA ARG A 18 10.28 15.46 -34.45
C ARG A 18 9.30 14.46 -33.82
N GLU A 19 8.14 14.26 -34.44
CA GLU A 19 7.15 13.30 -33.95
C GLU A 19 7.56 11.85 -34.27
N THR A 20 8.10 11.60 -35.46
CA THR A 20 8.63 10.27 -35.82
C THR A 20 9.83 9.89 -34.95
N GLU A 21 10.76 10.83 -34.72
CA GLU A 21 11.92 10.60 -33.85
C GLU A 21 11.50 10.33 -32.39
N ARG A 22 10.44 10.97 -31.90
CA ARG A 22 9.87 10.68 -30.57
C ARG A 22 9.26 9.29 -30.51
N ARG A 23 8.54 8.86 -31.54
CA ARG A 23 7.94 7.52 -31.59
C ARG A 23 9.03 6.44 -31.64
N GLU A 24 10.04 6.60 -32.48
CA GLU A 24 11.16 5.66 -32.59
C GLU A 24 11.95 5.54 -31.28
N ARG A 25 12.21 6.66 -30.58
CA ARG A 25 12.83 6.62 -29.24
C ARG A 25 11.94 5.93 -28.21
N SER A 26 10.62 6.14 -28.27
CA SER A 26 9.68 5.49 -27.35
C SER A 26 9.58 3.98 -27.57
N THR A 27 9.63 3.52 -28.82
CA THR A 27 9.60 2.08 -29.15
C THR A 27 10.92 1.40 -28.80
N ALA A 28 12.07 2.06 -29.02
CA ALA A 28 13.38 1.53 -28.62
C ALA A 28 13.54 1.42 -27.10
N LEU A 29 12.97 2.36 -26.33
CA LEU A 29 12.94 2.31 -24.86
C LEU A 29 11.97 1.24 -24.34
N ALA A 30 10.86 0.98 -25.03
CA ALA A 30 9.92 -0.09 -24.67
C ALA A 30 10.52 -1.48 -24.93
N GLN A 31 11.20 -1.66 -26.06
CA GLN A 31 11.85 -2.93 -26.41
C GLN A 31 13.06 -3.23 -25.53
N SER A 32 13.86 -2.22 -25.15
CA SER A 32 14.98 -2.42 -24.23
C SER A 32 14.53 -2.72 -22.79
N ARG A 33 13.38 -2.21 -22.35
CA ARG A 33 12.76 -2.57 -21.06
C ARG A 33 12.17 -3.98 -21.03
N SER A 34 11.67 -4.49 -22.16
CA SER A 34 11.21 -5.88 -22.29
C SER A 34 12.40 -6.85 -22.31
N ALA A 35 13.46 -6.56 -23.09
CA ALA A 35 14.62 -7.44 -23.20
C ALA A 35 15.47 -7.55 -21.90
N ALA A 36 15.38 -6.57 -21.00
CA ALA A 36 16.04 -6.61 -19.69
C ALA A 36 15.18 -7.25 -18.58
N ALA A 37 13.87 -7.44 -18.81
CA ALA A 37 12.97 -8.10 -17.86
C ALA A 37 12.90 -9.61 -18.08
N ASP A 38 13.19 -10.10 -19.29
CA ASP A 38 13.03 -11.51 -19.68
C ASP A 38 14.31 -12.38 -19.54
N ARG A 39 15.37 -11.88 -18.88
CA ARG A 39 16.63 -12.65 -18.73
C ARG A 39 16.86 -13.30 -17.36
N ASP A 40 15.97 -13.10 -16.39
CA ASP A 40 16.10 -13.72 -15.06
C ASP A 40 14.91 -14.62 -14.65
N GLU A 41 13.96 -14.91 -15.54
CA GLU A 41 12.87 -15.85 -15.27
C GLU A 41 12.74 -16.91 -16.38
N VAL A 42 13.68 -17.86 -16.40
CA VAL A 42 13.36 -19.21 -16.87
C VAL A 42 12.93 -19.99 -15.64
N VAL A 43 11.68 -19.77 -15.22
CA VAL A 43 11.04 -20.58 -14.16
C VAL A 43 10.17 -21.62 -14.84
N HIS A 44 10.52 -22.89 -14.62
CA HIS A 44 9.68 -24.03 -14.94
C HIS A 44 8.30 -23.84 -14.32
N MET A 45 7.27 -23.62 -15.14
CA MET A 45 5.88 -23.75 -14.71
C MET A 45 5.57 -25.22 -14.43
N MET A 46 5.64 -25.60 -13.16
CA MET A 46 4.87 -26.73 -12.63
C MET A 46 3.63 -26.12 -11.97
N ALA A 47 2.46 -26.50 -12.47
CA ALA A 47 1.17 -26.05 -11.97
C ALA A 47 0.96 -26.58 -10.55
N CYS A 48 1.07 -25.71 -9.56
CA CYS A 48 0.49 -25.89 -8.24
C CYS A 48 -0.73 -24.97 -8.16
N ASP A 49 -1.87 -25.52 -7.74
CA ASP A 49 -3.17 -24.85 -7.56
C ASP A 49 -3.13 -23.77 -6.45
N GLU A 50 -2.34 -22.72 -6.64
CA GLU A 50 -2.40 -21.52 -5.81
C GLU A 50 -3.63 -20.69 -6.24
N PRO A 51 -4.46 -20.19 -5.30
CA PRO A 51 -5.62 -19.37 -5.67
C PRO A 51 -5.14 -18.11 -6.41
N GLU A 52 -5.83 -17.73 -7.48
CA GLU A 52 -5.45 -16.66 -8.44
C GLU A 52 -5.11 -15.28 -7.81
N ARG A 53 -5.31 -15.10 -6.50
CA ARG A 53 -5.09 -13.84 -5.75
C ARG A 53 -3.93 -13.89 -4.75
N THR A 54 -3.18 -14.99 -4.68
CA THR A 54 -1.98 -15.10 -3.86
C THR A 54 -0.75 -14.68 -4.65
N HIS A 55 -0.04 -13.69 -4.15
CA HIS A 55 1.18 -13.16 -4.75
C HIS A 55 2.37 -13.39 -3.81
N VAL A 56 3.26 -14.29 -4.21
CA VAL A 56 4.46 -14.60 -3.44
C VAL A 56 5.57 -13.60 -3.75
N VAL A 57 6.19 -13.09 -2.69
CA VAL A 57 7.39 -12.25 -2.73
C VAL A 57 8.52 -13.00 -2.05
N TYR A 58 9.46 -13.48 -2.86
CA TYR A 58 10.65 -14.17 -2.37
C TYR A 58 11.67 -13.19 -1.79
N LEU A 59 12.14 -13.52 -0.60
CA LEU A 59 13.22 -12.83 0.09
C LEU A 59 14.58 -13.28 -0.46
N PRO A 60 15.57 -12.37 -0.59
CA PRO A 60 16.92 -12.76 -0.98
C PRO A 60 17.56 -13.64 0.12
N GLU A 61 18.23 -14.71 -0.30
CA GLU A 61 18.99 -15.57 0.60
C GLU A 61 20.32 -14.92 0.95
N THR A 62 20.73 -14.97 2.22
CA THR A 62 22.13 -14.73 2.62
C THR A 62 22.58 -15.89 3.51
N GLU A 63 23.88 -16.02 3.73
CA GLU A 63 24.52 -17.13 4.47
C GLU A 63 23.95 -17.36 5.89
N SER A 64 23.33 -16.34 6.48
CA SER A 64 22.66 -16.39 7.79
C SER A 64 21.16 -16.72 7.75
N GLY A 65 20.57 -16.93 6.57
CA GLY A 65 19.14 -17.20 6.37
C GLY A 65 18.25 -16.04 6.82
N TRP A 66 17.82 -15.17 5.90
CA TRP A 66 16.96 -14.04 6.27
C TRP A 66 15.56 -14.49 6.70
N CYS A 67 15.38 -14.64 7.98
CA CYS A 67 14.10 -14.40 8.63
C CYS A 67 13.77 -12.89 8.61
N LEU A 68 12.53 -12.50 8.31
CA LEU A 68 12.13 -11.09 8.42
C LEU A 68 12.21 -10.67 9.89
N SER A 69 12.95 -9.61 10.18
CA SER A 69 12.92 -9.02 11.51
C SER A 69 11.52 -8.45 11.79
N SER A 70 11.13 -8.44 13.06
CA SER A 70 9.90 -7.78 13.53
C SER A 70 9.83 -6.30 13.07
N ARG A 71 10.98 -5.61 13.09
CA ARG A 71 11.13 -4.24 12.60
C ARG A 71 10.88 -4.11 11.09
N SER A 72 11.37 -5.05 10.29
CA SER A 72 11.10 -5.07 8.84
C SER A 72 9.62 -5.28 8.55
N LEU A 73 8.96 -6.21 9.25
CA LEU A 73 7.52 -6.45 9.10
C LEU A 73 6.68 -5.26 9.53
N SER A 74 7.07 -4.60 10.62
CA SER A 74 6.45 -3.35 11.05
C SER A 74 6.55 -2.27 9.97
N LEU A 75 7.76 -2.04 9.44
CA LEU A 75 7.98 -1.05 8.39
C LEU A 75 7.15 -1.38 7.15
N VAL A 76 7.19 -2.62 6.68
CA VAL A 76 6.42 -3.06 5.51
C VAL A 76 4.91 -2.87 5.74
N SER A 77 4.39 -3.30 6.88
CA SER A 77 2.96 -3.19 7.20
C SER A 77 2.48 -1.73 7.24
N ARG A 78 3.28 -0.83 7.81
CA ARG A 78 2.98 0.62 7.86
C ARG A 78 2.97 1.24 6.47
N GLU A 79 3.99 0.95 5.68
CA GLU A 79 4.13 1.52 4.35
C GLU A 79 3.09 0.95 3.37
N VAL A 80 2.74 -0.34 3.49
CA VAL A 80 1.63 -0.93 2.73
C VAL A 80 0.30 -0.28 3.11
N LEU A 81 0.04 -0.01 4.39
CA LEU A 81 -1.18 0.71 4.79
C LEU A 81 -1.25 2.10 4.12
N LYS A 82 -0.18 2.89 4.21
CA LYS A 82 -0.11 4.21 3.56
C LYS A 82 -0.35 4.11 2.05
N PHE A 83 0.27 3.12 1.42
CA PHE A 83 0.13 2.85 0.00
C PHE A 83 -1.31 2.49 -0.39
N LEU A 84 -1.94 1.56 0.33
CA LEU A 84 -3.33 1.16 0.10
C LEU A 84 -4.31 2.32 0.33
N LEU A 85 -4.10 3.15 1.36
CA LEU A 85 -4.93 4.33 1.60
C LEU A 85 -4.92 5.28 0.39
N TYR A 86 -3.77 5.45 -0.26
CA TYR A 86 -3.67 6.23 -1.49
C TYR A 86 -4.32 5.52 -2.68
N MET A 87 -3.94 4.27 -2.96
CA MET A 87 -4.43 3.51 -4.13
C MET A 87 -5.95 3.31 -4.11
N ARG A 88 -6.55 3.20 -2.92
CA ARG A 88 -8.00 3.03 -2.74
C ARG A 88 -8.74 4.37 -2.59
N GLY A 89 -8.06 5.50 -2.82
CA GLY A 89 -8.66 6.84 -2.80
C GLY A 89 -9.15 7.29 -1.42
N SER A 90 -8.61 6.71 -0.35
CA SER A 90 -8.85 7.14 1.03
C SER A 90 -8.00 8.36 1.40
N LEU A 91 -6.98 8.66 0.60
CA LEU A 91 -6.18 9.87 0.65
C LEU A 91 -6.08 10.50 -0.75
N PRO A 92 -6.01 11.83 -0.87
CA PRO A 92 -5.83 12.50 -2.16
C PRO A 92 -4.40 12.35 -2.71
N HIS A 93 -3.42 12.18 -1.83
CA HIS A 93 -2.00 11.97 -2.14
C HIS A 93 -1.39 10.94 -1.19
N LEU A 94 -0.13 10.55 -1.42
CA LEU A 94 0.60 9.70 -0.48
C LEU A 94 0.63 10.31 0.92
N TYR A 95 0.53 9.46 1.94
CA TYR A 95 0.44 9.88 3.34
C TYR A 95 1.52 10.90 3.72
N ASP A 96 2.78 10.62 3.43
CA ASP A 96 3.90 11.47 3.82
C ASP A 96 3.82 12.86 3.19
N ALA A 97 3.37 12.96 1.93
CA ALA A 97 3.14 14.24 1.26
C ALA A 97 1.98 15.04 1.88
N VAL A 98 0.89 14.36 2.28
CA VAL A 98 -0.24 14.99 2.98
C VAL A 98 0.20 15.50 4.35
N ALA A 99 0.99 14.69 5.08
CA ALA A 99 1.51 15.04 6.40
C ALA A 99 2.49 16.22 6.32
N GLU A 100 3.44 16.20 5.38
CA GLU A 100 4.40 17.28 5.14
C GLU A 100 3.69 18.58 4.77
N ALA A 101 2.75 18.55 3.82
CA ALA A 101 1.99 19.74 3.43
C ALA A 101 1.20 20.33 4.60
N HIS A 102 0.60 19.49 5.45
CA HIS A 102 -0.10 19.95 6.65
C HIS A 102 0.89 20.58 7.66
N TYR A 103 2.05 19.95 7.86
CA TYR A 103 3.08 20.45 8.78
C TYR A 103 3.65 21.80 8.33
N GLU A 104 4.02 21.94 7.06
CA GLU A 104 4.53 23.20 6.51
C GLU A 104 3.47 24.31 6.60
N THR A 105 2.19 24.00 6.32
CA THR A 105 1.09 24.96 6.51
C THR A 105 0.96 25.41 7.97
N ALA A 106 1.10 24.49 8.94
CA ALA A 106 1.05 24.81 10.36
C ALA A 106 2.26 25.63 10.83
N LYS A 107 3.45 25.33 10.30
CA LYS A 107 4.70 26.05 10.57
C LYS A 107 4.67 27.47 10.01
N GLU A 108 4.25 27.65 8.76
CA GLU A 108 4.05 28.96 8.16
C GLU A 108 3.06 29.81 8.97
N TRP A 109 1.96 29.21 9.43
CA TRP A 109 0.99 29.92 10.24
C TRP A 109 1.58 30.38 11.57
N THR A 110 2.32 29.50 12.25
CA THR A 110 2.99 29.83 13.53
C THR A 110 4.05 30.91 13.34
N ALA A 111 4.82 30.86 12.24
CA ALA A 111 5.80 31.89 11.88
C ALA A 111 5.17 33.23 11.50
N ARG A 112 4.02 33.24 10.82
CA ARG A 112 3.24 34.47 10.55
C ARG A 112 2.68 35.08 11.83
N ARG A 113 2.35 34.26 12.83
CA ARG A 113 1.87 34.71 14.14
C ARG A 113 3.00 35.32 14.97
N SER A 114 4.20 34.74 14.95
CA SER A 114 5.36 35.30 15.68
C SER A 114 5.89 36.59 15.06
N ARG A 115 5.70 36.81 13.76
CA ARG A 115 6.13 38.03 13.04
C ARG A 115 5.15 39.20 13.11
N ARG A 116 3.91 39.00 13.57
CA ARG A 116 2.91 40.07 13.64
C ARG A 116 2.85 40.65 15.06
N GLY A 117 3.39 41.86 15.20
CA GLY A 117 3.06 42.77 16.29
C GLY A 117 1.58 43.16 16.27
N VAL A 118 1.13 43.76 17.37
CA VAL A 118 -0.25 43.93 17.85
C VAL A 118 -1.29 44.48 16.85
N ASP A 119 -0.90 45.08 15.72
CA ASP A 119 -1.80 45.82 14.81
C ASP A 119 -1.84 45.28 13.36
N ALA A 120 -2.17 44.00 13.16
CA ALA A 120 -2.31 43.43 11.82
C ALA A 120 -3.77 43.08 11.47
N PRO A 121 -4.27 43.41 10.25
CA PRO A 121 -5.63 43.12 9.83
C PRO A 121 -5.95 41.62 9.86
N ARG A 122 -7.21 41.29 10.19
CA ARG A 122 -7.78 39.96 10.43
C ARG A 122 -7.15 38.91 9.50
N ALA A 123 -6.30 38.07 10.07
CA ALA A 123 -5.56 37.05 9.31
C ALA A 123 -6.52 36.03 8.67
N PRO A 124 -6.15 35.43 7.52
CA PRO A 124 -6.78 34.18 7.09
C PRO A 124 -6.68 33.17 8.24
N GLN A 125 -7.81 32.53 8.56
CA GLN A 125 -7.92 31.70 9.75
C GLN A 125 -6.87 30.59 9.75
N ALA A 126 -6.33 30.29 10.94
CA ALA A 126 -5.44 29.15 11.15
C ALA A 126 -6.01 27.88 10.52
N PRO A 127 -5.17 26.93 10.05
CA PRO A 127 -5.61 25.55 9.98
C PRO A 127 -6.07 25.18 11.40
N ARG A 128 -7.40 25.09 11.58
CA ARG A 128 -7.95 24.82 12.91
C ARG A 128 -7.45 23.43 13.32
N PRO A 129 -7.02 23.21 14.57
CA PRO A 129 -6.70 21.87 15.08
C PRO A 129 -7.89 20.88 14.97
N SER A 130 -9.09 21.37 14.62
CA SER A 130 -10.28 20.58 14.29
C SER A 130 -10.45 20.23 12.81
N SER A 131 -9.47 20.53 11.94
CA SER A 131 -9.56 20.22 10.51
C SER A 131 -9.72 18.71 10.29
N LYS A 132 -10.44 18.34 9.23
CA LYS A 132 -10.66 16.93 8.88
C LYS A 132 -9.32 16.21 8.62
N VAL A 133 -8.35 16.93 8.05
CA VAL A 133 -7.00 16.44 7.77
C VAL A 133 -6.23 16.21 9.07
N ALA A 134 -6.23 17.17 10.00
CA ALA A 134 -5.55 17.01 11.29
C ALA A 134 -6.07 15.80 12.08
N ARG A 135 -7.40 15.63 12.13
CA ARG A 135 -8.03 14.46 12.76
C ARG A 135 -7.70 13.14 12.05
N PHE A 136 -7.59 13.16 10.73
CA PHE A 136 -7.16 12.00 9.97
C PHE A 136 -5.71 11.63 10.29
N LEU A 137 -4.78 12.59 10.19
CA LEU A 137 -3.36 12.37 10.47
C LEU A 137 -3.15 11.86 11.90
N GLN A 138 -3.81 12.47 12.89
CA GLN A 138 -3.76 11.99 14.28
C GLN A 138 -4.19 10.53 14.41
N ARG A 139 -5.29 10.13 13.76
CA ARG A 139 -5.76 8.73 13.78
C ARG A 139 -4.85 7.80 13.00
N ALA A 140 -4.31 8.26 11.87
CA ALA A 140 -3.36 7.50 11.08
C ALA A 140 -2.07 7.25 11.88
N ASP A 141 -1.55 8.27 12.56
CA ASP A 141 -0.38 8.14 13.45
C ASP A 141 -0.65 7.15 14.59
N GLN A 142 -1.86 7.11 15.16
CA GLN A 142 -2.23 6.08 16.14
C GLN A 142 -2.17 4.67 15.54
N VAL A 143 -2.74 4.44 14.35
CA VAL A 143 -2.71 3.13 13.69
C VAL A 143 -1.28 2.75 13.30
N LEU A 144 -0.50 3.70 12.78
CA LEU A 144 0.91 3.50 12.43
C LEU A 144 1.76 3.23 13.67
N GLY A 145 1.45 3.87 14.80
CA GLY A 145 2.05 3.62 16.11
C GLY A 145 1.76 2.21 16.59
N CYS A 146 0.50 1.77 16.56
CA CYS A 146 0.11 0.39 16.85
C CYS A 146 0.87 -0.63 15.98
N LEU A 147 1.03 -0.36 14.68
CA LEU A 147 1.82 -1.22 13.78
C LEU A 147 3.35 -1.12 14.01
N SER A 148 3.82 -0.11 14.74
CA SER A 148 5.22 0.09 15.13
C SER A 148 5.60 -0.63 16.41
N GLU A 149 4.62 -1.14 17.15
CA GLU A 149 4.88 -1.79 18.43
C GLU A 149 5.83 -2.97 18.23
N PRO A 150 7.00 -2.99 18.91
CA PRO A 150 7.99 -4.03 18.71
C PRO A 150 7.38 -5.39 19.03
N ASN A 151 6.58 -5.43 20.11
CA ASN A 151 5.90 -6.61 20.59
C ASN A 151 4.78 -7.10 19.67
N LEU A 152 4.42 -6.41 18.57
CA LEU A 152 3.38 -6.82 17.62
C LEU A 152 3.83 -7.92 16.66
N PHE A 153 5.12 -7.99 16.35
CA PHE A 153 5.71 -8.99 15.44
C PHE A 153 6.77 -9.88 16.10
N LEU A 154 6.87 -9.88 17.43
CA LEU A 154 7.76 -10.80 18.16
C LEU A 154 7.12 -12.17 18.35
N GLY A 155 7.76 -13.18 17.77
CA GLY A 155 7.46 -14.60 18.01
C GLY A 155 8.20 -15.12 19.24
N ARG A 156 7.62 -16.09 19.96
CA ARG A 156 8.35 -16.82 21.01
C ARG A 156 9.26 -17.89 20.38
N ALA A 157 8.78 -18.55 19.33
CA ALA A 157 9.55 -19.48 18.53
C ALA A 157 10.21 -18.79 17.32
N GLU A 158 11.41 -19.23 16.94
CA GLU A 158 11.99 -18.91 15.64
C GLU A 158 11.04 -19.37 14.53
N GLY A 159 10.73 -18.48 13.58
CA GLY A 159 9.84 -18.80 12.45
C GLY A 159 8.36 -18.70 12.77
N SER A 160 7.95 -17.89 13.75
CA SER A 160 6.53 -17.64 14.01
C SER A 160 5.85 -17.00 12.80
N ASP A 161 4.68 -17.50 12.42
CA ASP A 161 3.88 -16.93 11.33
C ASP A 161 3.02 -15.76 11.81
N PHE A 162 2.95 -14.71 10.99
CA PHE A 162 2.21 -13.48 11.23
C PHE A 162 1.33 -13.15 10.05
N GLU A 163 0.15 -12.61 10.36
CA GLU A 163 -0.77 -12.09 9.36
C GLU A 163 -1.24 -10.68 9.73
N VAL A 164 -1.24 -9.79 8.73
CA VAL A 164 -1.77 -8.42 8.82
C VAL A 164 -2.83 -8.24 7.75
N LEU A 165 -4.06 -7.98 8.17
CA LEU A 165 -5.23 -7.85 7.31
C LEU A 165 -5.71 -6.39 7.29
N PHE A 166 -5.76 -5.81 6.10
CA PHE A 166 -6.30 -4.48 5.84
C PHE A 166 -7.67 -4.61 5.17
N VAL A 167 -8.73 -4.21 5.86
CA VAL A 167 -10.11 -4.28 5.36
C VAL A 167 -10.64 -2.90 5.03
N PHE A 168 -11.09 -2.71 3.79
CA PHE A 168 -11.75 -1.50 3.32
C PHE A 168 -13.26 -1.73 3.22
N GLY A 169 -14.04 -1.00 4.01
CA GLY A 169 -15.50 -1.15 4.01
C GLY A 169 -16.19 -0.36 5.13
N PRO A 170 -17.51 -0.55 5.34
CA PRO A 170 -18.21 0.03 6.49
C PRO A 170 -17.81 -0.58 7.83
N SER A 171 -17.42 -1.86 7.83
CA SER A 171 -17.02 -2.66 8.99
C SER A 171 -16.25 -3.90 8.53
N VAL A 172 -15.50 -4.54 9.44
CA VAL A 172 -14.80 -5.82 9.18
C VAL A 172 -15.75 -6.93 8.71
N ARG A 173 -16.99 -6.99 9.20
CA ARG A 173 -18.01 -7.99 8.81
C ARG A 173 -18.67 -7.71 7.45
N ARG A 174 -18.42 -6.53 6.87
CA ARG A 174 -18.96 -6.11 5.58
C ARG A 174 -17.82 -5.52 4.76
N PRO A 175 -16.77 -6.32 4.47
CA PRO A 175 -15.66 -5.86 3.67
C PRO A 175 -16.19 -5.50 2.27
N ARG A 176 -15.69 -4.41 1.70
CA ARG A 176 -15.77 -4.24 0.24
C ARG A 176 -14.57 -4.90 -0.40
N GLU A 177 -13.42 -4.77 0.25
CA GLU A 177 -12.13 -5.32 -0.17
C GLU A 177 -11.27 -5.60 1.04
N ALA A 178 -10.37 -6.55 0.88
CA ALA A 178 -9.41 -6.95 1.90
C ALA A 178 -8.05 -7.22 1.27
N TYR A 179 -6.98 -6.94 2.02
CA TYR A 179 -5.59 -7.20 1.63
C TYR A 179 -4.89 -7.87 2.81
N LEU A 180 -4.23 -9.00 2.57
CA LEU A 180 -3.59 -9.79 3.60
C LEU A 180 -2.08 -9.85 3.32
N ILE A 181 -1.27 -9.48 4.31
CA ILE A 181 0.17 -9.79 4.31
C ILE A 181 0.37 -11.00 5.20
N ARG A 182 0.94 -12.07 4.66
CA ARG A 182 1.38 -13.25 5.42
C ARG A 182 2.90 -13.32 5.40
N ALA A 183 3.51 -13.52 6.55
CA ALA A 183 4.96 -13.56 6.66
C ALA A 183 5.42 -14.41 7.84
N GLN A 184 6.65 -14.93 7.73
CA GLN A 184 7.34 -15.61 8.81
C GLN A 184 8.40 -14.68 9.42
N ALA A 185 8.38 -14.49 10.74
CA ALA A 185 9.37 -13.67 11.44
C ALA A 185 10.25 -14.50 12.37
N ARG A 186 11.48 -14.05 12.63
CA ARG A 186 12.34 -14.67 13.67
C ARG A 186 11.91 -14.26 15.07
N ALA A 187 12.26 -15.10 16.03
CA ALA A 187 12.38 -14.69 17.43
C ALA A 187 13.46 -13.58 17.56
N ALA A 188 13.32 -12.74 18.59
CA ALA A 188 14.25 -11.63 18.83
C ALA A 188 15.68 -12.17 19.11
N GLY A 189 16.63 -11.80 18.25
CA GLY A 189 18.06 -12.02 18.39
C GLY A 189 18.81 -10.93 17.60
N GLU A 190 19.97 -10.52 18.12
CA GLU A 190 20.74 -9.29 17.86
C GLU A 190 20.41 -8.49 16.58
N GLU A 191 20.08 -7.20 16.78
CA GLU A 191 19.74 -6.26 15.72
C GLU A 191 20.95 -5.94 14.82
N GLU A 192 20.91 -6.41 13.57
CA GLU A 192 21.85 -6.01 12.53
C GLU A 192 21.45 -4.64 11.93
N PRO A 193 22.35 -3.64 11.87
CA PRO A 193 22.06 -2.32 11.31
C PRO A 193 21.87 -2.31 9.77
N ALA A 194 22.14 -3.42 9.07
CA ALA A 194 21.95 -3.56 7.62
C ALA A 194 20.48 -3.70 7.16
N VAL A 195 19.54 -3.82 8.11
CA VAL A 195 18.14 -4.19 7.89
C VAL A 195 17.31 -3.14 7.12
N ASP A 196 17.62 -1.85 7.27
CA ASP A 196 16.78 -0.78 6.70
C ASP A 196 16.88 -0.70 5.15
N ARG A 197 18.05 -1.03 4.56
CA ARG A 197 18.20 -1.03 3.09
C ARG A 197 17.47 -2.22 2.47
N ALA A 198 17.57 -3.39 3.09
CA ALA A 198 16.88 -4.60 2.63
C ALA A 198 15.35 -4.46 2.75
N ALA A 199 14.86 -3.86 3.84
CA ALA A 199 13.44 -3.61 4.03
C ALA A 199 12.85 -2.66 2.97
N ARG A 200 13.60 -1.66 2.50
CA ARG A 200 13.19 -0.79 1.37
C ARG A 200 13.12 -1.55 0.05
N GLY A 201 14.08 -2.44 -0.21
CA GLY A 201 14.05 -3.31 -1.39
C GLY A 201 12.84 -4.24 -1.38
N LEU A 202 12.53 -4.83 -0.22
CA LEU A 202 11.35 -5.66 0.00
C LEU A 202 10.05 -4.88 -0.23
N LEU A 203 9.92 -3.70 0.38
CA LEU A 203 8.75 -2.83 0.23
C LEU A 203 8.48 -2.51 -1.26
N THR A 204 9.53 -2.27 -2.04
CA THR A 204 9.39 -2.03 -3.49
C THR A 204 8.78 -3.23 -4.21
N ARG A 205 9.21 -4.46 -3.86
CA ARG A 205 8.66 -5.69 -4.45
C ARG A 205 7.20 -5.91 -4.04
N VAL A 206 6.90 -5.73 -2.75
CA VAL A 206 5.55 -5.83 -2.19
C VAL A 206 4.61 -4.83 -2.87
N ASN A 207 4.99 -3.55 -2.95
CA ASN A 207 4.19 -2.52 -3.59
C ASN A 207 3.99 -2.81 -5.08
N ARG A 208 5.00 -3.31 -5.80
CA ARG A 208 4.86 -3.71 -7.20
C ARG A 208 3.83 -4.82 -7.36
N LYS A 209 3.90 -5.88 -6.54
CA LYS A 209 2.92 -6.97 -6.55
C LYS A 209 1.51 -6.49 -6.20
N LEU A 210 1.37 -5.64 -5.18
CA LEU A 210 0.08 -5.05 -4.81
C LEU A 210 -0.52 -4.20 -5.93
N VAL A 211 0.28 -3.40 -6.64
CA VAL A 211 -0.21 -2.63 -7.81
C VAL A 211 -0.79 -3.57 -8.85
N THR A 212 -0.01 -4.58 -9.26
CA THR A 212 -0.43 -5.57 -10.27
C THR A 212 -1.71 -6.26 -9.83
N ALA A 213 -1.75 -6.79 -8.61
CA ALA A 213 -2.90 -7.48 -8.05
C ALA A 213 -4.17 -6.60 -7.98
N ILE A 214 -4.03 -5.33 -7.59
CA ILE A 214 -5.14 -4.37 -7.55
C ILE A 214 -5.66 -4.09 -8.96
N MET A 215 -4.76 -3.90 -9.92
CA MET A 215 -5.13 -3.64 -11.31
C MET A 215 -5.86 -4.85 -11.92
N GLU A 216 -5.34 -6.05 -11.75
CA GLU A 216 -5.98 -7.30 -12.19
C GLU A 216 -7.36 -7.48 -11.55
N ALA A 217 -7.47 -7.27 -10.23
CA ALA A 217 -8.74 -7.33 -9.53
C ALA A 217 -9.76 -6.29 -10.02
N GLU A 218 -9.31 -5.08 -10.41
CA GLU A 218 -10.16 -4.07 -11.01
C GLU A 218 -10.57 -4.40 -12.45
N GLU A 219 -9.67 -4.96 -13.25
CA GLU A 219 -9.92 -5.37 -14.62
C GLU A 219 -10.94 -6.51 -14.68
N SER A 220 -10.78 -7.55 -13.84
CA SER A 220 -11.75 -8.64 -13.72
C SER A 220 -13.15 -8.16 -13.34
N ARG A 221 -13.24 -7.12 -12.49
CA ARG A 221 -14.53 -6.48 -12.13
C ARG A 221 -15.13 -5.64 -13.26
N ARG A 222 -14.32 -5.09 -14.16
CA ARG A 222 -14.77 -4.33 -15.33
C ARG A 222 -15.15 -5.24 -16.50
N GLY A 223 -14.52 -6.41 -16.63
CA GLY A 223 -14.77 -7.37 -17.70
C GLY A 223 -16.00 -8.27 -17.52
N GLY A 224 -16.56 -8.36 -16.31
CA GLY A 224 -17.62 -9.33 -15.96
C GLY A 224 -19.08 -8.87 -16.07
N GLY A 225 -19.40 -7.78 -16.78
CA GLY A 225 -20.78 -7.27 -16.89
C GLY A 225 -21.40 -7.47 -18.28
N PRO A 226 -22.46 -8.28 -18.46
CA PRO A 226 -23.27 -8.20 -19.66
C PRO A 226 -23.97 -6.83 -19.68
N SER A 227 -23.91 -6.16 -20.83
CA SER A 227 -24.72 -5.00 -21.16
C SER A 227 -26.20 -5.27 -20.82
N ALA A 228 -26.74 -4.55 -19.84
CA ALA A 228 -28.18 -4.42 -19.64
C ALA A 228 -28.51 -2.99 -19.22
N GLY A 229 -29.13 -2.25 -20.13
CA GLY A 229 -29.84 -1.01 -19.80
C GLY A 229 -29.16 0.27 -20.27
N GLY A 230 -29.26 0.56 -21.58
CA GLY A 230 -29.06 1.91 -22.06
C GLY A 230 -30.09 2.88 -21.45
N ARG A 231 -29.61 4.03 -20.96
CA ARG A 231 -30.32 5.32 -21.04
C ARG A 231 -29.37 6.49 -20.69
N ARG A 232 -29.03 7.22 -21.76
CA ARG A 232 -28.74 8.67 -21.85
C ARG A 232 -27.56 9.27 -21.07
N GLY A 233 -26.50 9.55 -21.82
CA GLY A 233 -25.94 10.89 -22.00
C GLY A 233 -25.35 11.58 -20.76
N GLY A 234 -24.02 11.47 -20.59
CA GLY A 234 -23.24 12.29 -19.65
C GLY A 234 -22.21 11.55 -18.79
N ALA A 235 -22.05 10.23 -18.97
CA ALA A 235 -21.29 9.39 -18.03
C ALA A 235 -19.80 9.18 -18.35
N LEU A 236 -19.28 9.62 -19.50
CA LEU A 236 -17.92 9.28 -19.94
C LEU A 236 -16.78 9.89 -19.09
N GLN A 237 -17.07 10.84 -18.20
CA GLN A 237 -16.07 11.43 -17.30
C GLN A 237 -16.23 11.02 -15.83
N ARG A 238 -17.34 10.36 -15.45
CA ARG A 238 -17.61 9.93 -14.06
C ARG A 238 -17.26 8.47 -13.78
N GLU A 239 -16.97 7.67 -14.80
CA GLU A 239 -16.73 6.23 -14.61
C GLU A 239 -15.29 5.85 -14.27
N ARG A 240 -14.31 6.75 -14.44
CA ARG A 240 -12.91 6.46 -14.07
C ARG A 240 -12.66 6.40 -12.56
N ASN A 241 -13.57 6.90 -11.72
CA ASN A 241 -13.42 6.95 -10.25
C ASN A 241 -14.41 6.07 -9.47
N LYS A 242 -14.93 4.99 -10.07
CA LYS A 242 -15.77 3.98 -9.39
C LYS A 242 -14.93 2.90 -8.65
N GLY A 243 -13.66 3.15 -8.33
CA GLY A 243 -12.76 2.15 -7.72
C GLY A 243 -13.23 1.62 -6.37
N LEU A 244 -13.82 2.47 -5.54
CA LEU A 244 -14.62 2.15 -4.35
C LEU A 244 -15.61 3.30 -4.19
N GLY A 245 -16.93 3.06 -4.19
CA GLY A 245 -17.90 4.11 -3.83
C GLY A 245 -17.56 4.75 -2.47
N SER A 246 -18.06 5.95 -2.17
CA SER A 246 -17.95 6.69 -0.88
C SER A 246 -16.82 6.28 0.09
N ASN A 247 -15.78 7.12 0.29
CA ASN A 247 -14.64 6.97 1.22
C ASN A 247 -14.74 5.77 2.19
N PRO A 248 -14.24 4.59 1.80
CA PRO A 248 -14.32 3.41 2.66
C PRO A 248 -13.53 3.67 3.96
N LYS A 249 -13.98 3.04 5.05
CA LYS A 249 -13.17 3.02 6.27
C LYS A 249 -12.12 1.92 6.11
N ALA A 250 -10.90 2.17 6.57
CA ALA A 250 -9.86 1.18 6.66
C ALA A 250 -9.80 0.65 8.10
N HIS A 251 -9.89 -0.67 8.22
CA HIS A 251 -9.72 -1.43 9.45
C HIS A 251 -8.42 -2.24 9.34
N VAL A 252 -7.65 -2.29 10.42
CA VAL A 252 -6.39 -3.06 10.47
C VAL A 252 -6.57 -4.16 11.50
N LEU A 253 -6.29 -5.39 11.11
CA LEU A 253 -6.28 -6.55 11.98
C LEU A 253 -4.95 -7.26 11.90
N VAL A 254 -4.57 -7.89 12.99
CA VAL A 254 -3.39 -8.75 13.07
C VAL A 254 -3.75 -10.06 13.73
N ARG A 255 -3.05 -11.12 13.35
CA ARG A 255 -3.01 -12.35 14.12
C ARG A 255 -1.66 -13.01 14.00
N ARG A 256 -1.43 -13.95 14.91
CA ARG A 256 -0.23 -14.77 14.98
C ARG A 256 -0.66 -16.21 15.02
N ARG A 257 0.22 -17.09 14.59
CA ARG A 257 -0.01 -18.52 14.77
C ARG A 257 -0.01 -18.87 16.25
N GLU A 258 1.02 -18.48 16.99
CA GLU A 258 1.04 -18.68 18.43
C GLU A 258 0.21 -17.62 19.17
N PRO A 259 -0.66 -18.01 20.13
CA PRO A 259 -1.39 -17.05 20.94
C PRO A 259 -0.42 -16.20 21.76
N ALA A 260 -0.72 -14.90 21.88
CA ALA A 260 0.04 -14.02 22.76
C ALA A 260 0.02 -14.56 24.21
N PRO A 261 1.11 -14.39 24.98
CA PRO A 261 1.10 -14.68 26.41
C PRO A 261 -0.15 -14.14 27.08
N ILE A 262 -0.72 -14.87 28.05
CA ILE A 262 -1.82 -14.34 28.87
C ILE A 262 -1.35 -13.02 29.51
N GLY A 263 -2.05 -11.92 29.22
CA GLY A 263 -1.69 -10.56 29.67
C GLY A 263 -0.78 -9.76 28.74
N ALA A 264 -0.20 -10.37 27.69
CA ALA A 264 0.45 -9.64 26.60
C ALA A 264 -0.61 -9.14 25.62
N GLY A 265 -1.27 -8.04 26.00
CA GLY A 265 -2.10 -7.28 25.08
C GLY A 265 -1.24 -6.72 23.94
N PHE A 266 -1.82 -6.62 22.75
CA PHE A 266 -1.29 -5.75 21.71
C PHE A 266 -1.80 -4.33 21.99
N ASP A 267 -0.92 -3.41 22.33
CA ASP A 267 -1.33 -2.06 22.70
C ASP A 267 -2.11 -1.39 21.55
N GLY A 268 -3.29 -0.88 21.89
CA GLY A 268 -4.21 -0.28 20.94
C GLY A 268 -4.98 -1.25 20.04
N PHE A 269 -4.85 -2.57 20.23
CA PHE A 269 -5.66 -3.59 19.59
C PHE A 269 -6.57 -4.32 20.58
N PHE A 270 -7.66 -4.89 20.07
CA PHE A 270 -8.60 -5.69 20.86
C PHE A 270 -9.01 -6.96 20.10
N PRO A 271 -9.30 -8.08 20.79
CA PRO A 271 -9.74 -9.32 20.14
C PRO A 271 -11.01 -9.11 19.32
N GLN A 272 -11.03 -9.65 18.10
CA GLN A 272 -12.12 -9.53 17.15
C GLN A 272 -12.62 -10.94 16.74
N PRO A 273 -13.52 -11.55 17.53
CA PRO A 273 -14.00 -12.90 17.27
C PRO A 273 -14.91 -12.97 16.03
N GLY A 274 -14.86 -14.12 15.34
CA GLY A 274 -15.70 -14.40 14.18
C GLY A 274 -15.25 -13.70 12.89
N VAL A 275 -13.98 -13.33 12.80
CA VAL A 275 -13.35 -12.88 11.55
C VAL A 275 -12.85 -14.12 10.81
N ASP A 276 -13.49 -14.40 9.68
CA ASP A 276 -13.01 -15.35 8.70
C ASP A 276 -12.39 -14.56 7.55
N ALA A 277 -11.06 -14.62 7.43
CA ALA A 277 -10.34 -13.89 6.41
C ALA A 277 -10.54 -14.51 5.01
N GLU A 278 -10.72 -15.82 4.92
CA GLU A 278 -10.91 -16.53 3.65
C GLU A 278 -12.26 -16.14 3.04
N ALA A 279 -13.30 -16.03 3.87
CA ALA A 279 -14.61 -15.53 3.44
C ALA A 279 -14.59 -14.07 2.92
N MET A 280 -13.52 -13.30 3.16
CA MET A 280 -13.36 -11.94 2.62
C MET A 280 -12.70 -11.89 1.24
N ASP A 281 -12.19 -13.02 0.75
CA ASP A 281 -11.45 -13.13 -0.51
C ASP A 281 -10.35 -12.04 -0.68
N PRO A 282 -9.40 -11.93 0.28
CA PRO A 282 -8.39 -10.89 0.26
C PRO A 282 -7.38 -11.11 -0.86
N VAL A 283 -6.79 -10.02 -1.36
CA VAL A 283 -5.54 -10.11 -2.11
C VAL A 283 -4.43 -10.46 -1.13
N VAL A 284 -3.79 -11.62 -1.31
CA VAL A 284 -2.76 -12.12 -0.39
C VAL A 284 -1.39 -11.80 -0.94
N VAL A 285 -0.55 -11.16 -0.13
CA VAL A 285 0.88 -11.03 -0.38
C VAL A 285 1.61 -11.88 0.63
N GLU A 286 2.27 -12.91 0.14
CA GLU A 286 3.00 -13.84 0.99
C GLU A 286 4.50 -13.59 0.90
N LEU A 287 5.14 -13.38 2.05
CA LEU A 287 6.58 -13.16 2.16
C LEU A 287 7.24 -14.48 2.55
N ARG A 288 7.90 -15.14 1.58
CA ARG A 288 8.56 -16.45 1.77
C ARG A 288 10.06 -16.39 1.52
N LEU A 289 10.79 -17.28 2.19
CA LEU A 289 12.15 -17.64 1.83
C LEU A 289 12.13 -18.62 0.65
N LYS A 290 13.09 -18.49 -0.28
CA LYS A 290 13.23 -19.43 -1.40
C LYS A 290 13.52 -20.87 -0.94
N SER A 291 14.26 -21.03 0.15
CA SER A 291 14.56 -22.32 0.76
C SER A 291 13.39 -23.01 1.47
N ALA A 292 12.26 -22.32 1.66
CA ALA A 292 11.09 -22.84 2.40
C ALA A 292 10.06 -23.57 1.51
N GLU A 293 10.41 -23.93 0.27
CA GLU A 293 9.51 -24.53 -0.74
C GLU A 293 8.94 -25.92 -0.40
N GLY A 294 9.19 -26.46 0.81
CA GLY A 294 8.68 -27.77 1.26
C GLY A 294 7.77 -27.75 2.49
N GLY A 295 7.45 -26.59 3.06
CA GLY A 295 6.61 -26.50 4.25
C GLY A 295 5.12 -26.57 3.88
N GLU A 296 4.43 -27.62 4.29
CA GLU A 296 2.96 -27.73 4.21
C GLU A 296 2.30 -26.45 4.71
N ASN A 297 1.33 -25.93 3.95
CA ASN A 297 0.39 -24.89 4.37
C ASN A 297 -0.45 -25.43 5.53
N ALA A 298 0.11 -25.49 6.73
CA ALA A 298 -0.60 -25.88 7.93
C ALA A 298 -1.52 -24.71 8.34
N SER A 299 -2.71 -24.70 7.76
CA SER A 299 -3.85 -23.85 8.13
C SER A 299 -4.32 -24.11 9.58
N GLU A 300 -3.82 -25.17 10.21
CA GLU A 300 -4.09 -25.50 11.60
C GLU A 300 -3.26 -24.65 12.57
N GLY A 301 -3.97 -23.95 13.46
CA GLY A 301 -3.40 -23.36 14.67
C GLY A 301 -3.23 -21.84 14.68
N TRP A 302 -3.96 -21.07 13.88
CA TRP A 302 -3.95 -19.60 14.01
C TRP A 302 -4.67 -19.12 15.28
N GLY A 303 -4.04 -18.20 16.01
CA GLY A 303 -4.66 -17.45 17.10
C GLY A 303 -5.78 -16.51 16.63
N PRO A 304 -6.51 -15.90 17.57
CA PRO A 304 -7.61 -15.01 17.25
C PRO A 304 -7.12 -13.75 16.52
N TRP A 305 -8.01 -13.16 15.72
CA TRP A 305 -7.77 -11.83 15.14
C TRP A 305 -7.86 -10.75 16.21
N TYR A 306 -6.97 -9.76 16.12
CA TYR A 306 -6.99 -8.55 16.93
C TYR A 306 -7.16 -7.35 16.01
N GLN A 307 -8.17 -6.52 16.24
CA GLN A 307 -8.44 -5.32 15.46
C GLN A 307 -7.86 -4.09 16.16
N CYS A 308 -7.24 -3.19 15.38
CA CYS A 308 -6.84 -1.89 15.89
C CYS A 308 -8.09 -1.09 16.33
N SER A 309 -8.02 -0.51 17.53
CA SER A 309 -9.08 0.32 18.12
C SER A 309 -9.44 1.54 17.26
N THR A 310 -8.45 2.08 16.54
CA THR A 310 -8.64 3.22 15.65
C THR A 310 -8.99 2.78 14.24
N VAL A 311 -10.09 3.33 13.73
CA VAL A 311 -10.55 3.12 12.35
C VAL A 311 -10.33 4.39 11.53
N LEU A 312 -9.73 4.25 10.35
CA LEU A 312 -9.42 5.36 9.47
C LEU A 312 -10.56 5.61 8.51
N GLY A 313 -11.14 6.82 8.54
CA GLY A 313 -12.10 7.26 7.54
C GLY A 313 -11.40 8.08 6.47
N GLY A 314 -11.54 7.72 5.20
CA GLY A 314 -10.86 8.42 4.12
C GLY A 314 -11.15 9.93 4.05
N ILE A 315 -10.14 10.70 3.65
CA ILE A 315 -10.22 12.13 3.34
C ILE A 315 -10.01 12.34 1.83
N LYS A 316 -10.69 13.34 1.27
CA LYS A 316 -10.50 13.80 -0.11
C LYS A 316 -10.21 15.28 -0.07
#